data_AF-A0A518RFP8-F1
#
_entry.id   AF-A0A518RFP8-F1
#
_cell.length_a   1.000
_cell.length_b   1.000
_cell.length_c   1.000
_cell.angle_alpha   90.00
_cell.angle_beta   90.00
_cell.angle_gamma   90.00
#
_symmetry.space_group_name_H-M   'P 1'
#
loop_
_entity.id
_entity.type
_entity.pdbx_description
1 polymer ?
#
loop_
_entity_poly.entity_id
_entity_poly.type
_entity_poly.pdbx_seq_one_letter_code
_entity_poly.pdbx_strand_id
1 'polypeptide(L)'
;MAVVESVPITRAARARRKIVAAFYAQHAITPLDTILYTPPDDLKPMFDKMIAQRVIRREAQGYYWLDRRAYDAVIAHQRRKMVPVAIAVSVVLALVLMLFFYRG
;
A
#
# COMPACT_ATOMS: atom_id res chain seq x y z
N MET A 1 -0.62 17.91 24.52
CA MET A 1 0.03 16.68 24.03
C MET A 1 -0.87 16.11 22.94
N ALA A 2 -0.40 16.03 21.68
CA ALA A 2 -1.21 15.49 20.59
C ALA A 2 -1.42 13.99 20.82
N VAL A 3 -2.68 13.56 20.93
CA VAL A 3 -3.04 12.13 20.93
C VAL A 3 -2.68 11.60 19.56
N VAL A 4 -1.56 10.88 19.45
CA VAL A 4 -1.19 10.18 18.23
C VAL A 4 -2.13 8.99 18.12
N GLU A 5 -3.21 9.18 17.36
CA GLU A 5 -4.16 8.12 17.06
C GLU A 5 -3.42 7.00 16.31
N SER A 6 -3.20 5.87 16.99
CA SER A 6 -2.46 4.75 16.42
C SER A 6 -3.34 4.04 15.40
N VAL A 7 -3.18 4.40 14.12
CA VAL A 7 -3.90 3.73 13.04
C VAL A 7 -3.43 2.27 12.96
N PRO A 8 -4.34 1.28 13.11
CA PRO A 8 -3.97 -0.12 13.04
C PRO A 8 -3.39 -0.45 11.66
N ILE A 9 -2.09 -0.76 11.62
CA ILE A 9 -1.41 -1.17 10.39
C ILE A 9 -1.77 -2.64 10.14
N THR A 10 -2.49 -2.89 9.05
CA THR A 10 -2.82 -4.27 8.63
C THR A 10 -1.53 -5.08 8.41
N ARG A 11 -1.59 -6.40 8.65
CA ARG A 11 -0.45 -7.30 8.40
C ARG A 11 0.09 -7.17 6.97
N ALA A 12 -0.80 -6.96 6.00
CA ALA A 12 -0.47 -6.69 4.61
C ALA A 12 0.33 -5.39 4.42
N ALA A 13 -0.09 -4.29 5.05
CA ALA A 13 0.64 -3.02 4.97
C ALA A 13 2.02 -3.12 5.64
N ARG A 14 2.13 -3.88 6.74
CA ARG A 14 3.42 -4.16 7.40
C ARG A 14 4.35 -4.98 6.51
N ALA A 15 3.85 -6.05 5.90
CA ALA A 15 4.61 -6.89 4.95
C ALA A 15 5.12 -6.08 3.76
N ARG A 16 4.24 -5.26 3.15
CA ARG A 16 4.61 -4.37 2.05
C ARG A 16 5.70 -3.38 2.44
N ARG A 17 5.60 -2.76 3.62
CA ARG A 17 6.63 -1.86 4.14
C ARG A 17 7.98 -2.56 4.34
N LYS A 18 8.00 -3.78 4.87
CA LYS A 18 9.23 -4.55 5.04
C LYS A 18 9.94 -4.81 3.71
N ILE A 19 9.20 -5.27 2.69
CA ILE A 19 9.75 -5.50 1.35
C ILE A 19 10.30 -4.20 0.80
N VAL A 20 9.49 -3.13 0.77
CA VAL A 20 9.91 -1.82 0.26
C VAL A 20 11.16 -1.28 0.98
N ALA A 21 11.23 -1.42 2.31
CA ALA A 21 12.39 -1.00 3.08
C ALA A 21 13.67 -1.77 2.71
N ALA A 22 13.57 -3.07 2.41
CA ALA A 22 14.72 -3.86 1.95
C ALA A 22 15.25 -3.37 0.60
N PHE A 23 14.37 -3.04 -0.35
CA PHE A 23 14.76 -2.47 -1.65
C PHE A 23 15.36 -1.07 -1.50
N TYR A 24 14.80 -0.21 -0.66
CA TYR A 24 15.38 1.11 -0.39
C TYR A 24 16.75 1.03 0.30
N ALA A 25 16.93 0.11 1.26
CA ALA A 25 18.21 -0.08 1.95
C ALA A 25 19.33 -0.43 0.98
N GLN A 26 19.03 -1.20 -0.07
CA GLN A 26 19.99 -1.60 -1.10
C GLN A 26 19.96 -0.70 -2.34
N HIS A 27 19.27 0.44 -2.29
CA HIS A 27 19.12 1.40 -3.40
C HIS A 27 18.55 0.80 -4.69
N ALA A 28 17.79 -0.28 -4.57
CA ALA A 28 17.22 -1.01 -5.70
C ALA A 28 15.93 -0.37 -6.22
N ILE A 29 16.04 0.88 -6.64
CA ILE A 29 14.91 1.75 -7.06
C ILE A 29 15.01 2.19 -8.52
N THR A 30 16.09 1.80 -9.21
CA THR A 30 16.30 2.04 -10.64
C THR A 30 16.53 0.72 -11.38
N PRO A 31 16.33 0.68 -12.72
CA PRO A 31 16.62 -0.51 -13.51
C PRO A 31 18.11 -0.90 -13.53
N LEU A 32 18.99 0.06 -13.23
CA LEU A 32 20.44 -0.16 -13.21
C LEU A 32 20.89 -0.78 -11.88
N ASP A 33 20.15 -0.47 -10.80
CA ASP A 33 20.44 -0.95 -9.45
C ASP A 33 19.52 -2.13 -9.11
N THR A 34 19.72 -3.27 -9.76
CA THR A 34 18.95 -4.48 -9.44
C THR A 34 19.63 -5.28 -8.33
N ILE A 35 18.82 -5.89 -7.46
CA ILE A 35 19.33 -6.73 -6.36
C ILE A 35 18.82 -8.16 -6.49
N LEU A 36 19.68 -9.10 -6.08
CA LEU A 36 19.25 -10.45 -5.81
C LEU A 36 18.43 -10.44 -4.52
N TYR A 37 17.12 -10.63 -4.64
CA TYR A 37 16.22 -10.58 -3.50
C TYR A 37 15.42 -11.87 -3.38
N THR A 38 15.62 -12.57 -2.28
CA THR A 38 14.83 -13.74 -1.89
C THR A 38 13.88 -13.32 -0.76
N PRO A 39 12.57 -13.21 -1.01
CA PRO A 39 11.61 -12.89 0.05
C PRO A 39 11.53 -14.05 1.06
N PRO A 40 11.48 -13.76 2.36
CA PRO A 40 11.06 -14.72 3.39
C PRO A 40 9.67 -15.30 3.10
N ASP A 41 9.40 -16.53 3.54
CA ASP A 41 8.15 -17.25 3.23
C ASP A 41 6.87 -16.51 3.68
N ASP A 42 6.94 -15.74 4.77
CA ASP A 42 5.83 -14.94 5.28
C ASP A 42 5.53 -13.70 4.41
N LEU A 43 6.51 -13.25 3.63
CA LEU A 43 6.44 -12.07 2.76
C LEU A 43 6.20 -12.44 1.29
N LYS A 44 6.47 -13.69 0.91
CA LYS A 44 6.29 -14.23 -0.45
C LYS A 44 4.93 -13.91 -1.09
N PRO A 45 3.77 -14.12 -0.43
CA PRO A 45 2.47 -13.79 -1.04
C PRO A 45 2.30 -12.28 -1.32
N MET A 46 2.89 -11.42 -0.48
CA MET A 46 2.89 -9.98 -0.72
C MET A 46 3.86 -9.59 -1.83
N PHE A 47 5.03 -10.23 -1.90
CA PHE A 47 6.02 -10.02 -2.94
C PHE A 47 5.45 -10.38 -4.31
N ASP A 48 4.83 -11.56 -4.45
CA ASP A 48 4.18 -12.00 -5.69
C ASP A 48 3.06 -11.04 -6.10
N LYS A 49 2.29 -10.54 -5.13
CA LYS A 49 1.28 -9.50 -5.38
C LYS A 49 1.89 -8.19 -5.89
N MET A 50 3.04 -7.78 -5.37
CA MET A 50 3.75 -6.57 -5.83
C MET A 50 4.34 -6.75 -7.23
N ILE A 51 4.79 -7.94 -7.59
CA ILE A 51 5.18 -8.28 -8.96
C ILE A 51 3.96 -8.21 -9.90
N ALA A 52 2.83 -8.83 -9.51
CA ALA A 52 1.59 -8.79 -10.30
C ALA A 52 1.07 -7.35 -10.51
N GLN A 53 1.27 -6.48 -9.51
CA GLN A 53 0.94 -5.05 -9.59
C GLN A 53 1.97 -4.23 -10.40
N ARG A 54 3.01 -4.86 -10.96
CA ARG A 54 4.13 -4.22 -11.68
C ARG A 54 4.89 -3.17 -10.87
N VAL A 55 4.82 -3.28 -9.54
CA VAL A 55 5.55 -2.43 -8.59
C VAL A 55 6.98 -2.91 -8.45
N ILE A 56 7.19 -4.22 -8.43
CA ILE A 56 8.52 -4.84 -8.48
C ILE A 56 8.70 -5.38 -9.88
N ARG A 57 9.78 -4.98 -10.55
CA ARG A 57 10.13 -5.43 -11.89
C ARG A 57 11.28 -6.42 -11.82
N ARG A 58 11.24 -7.41 -12.69
CA ARG A 58 12.26 -8.45 -12.82
C ARG A 58 13.04 -8.17 -14.10
N GLU A 59 14.35 -8.02 -13.97
CA GLU A 59 15.25 -7.77 -15.11
C GLU A 59 15.93 -9.06 -15.58
N ALA A 60 16.32 -9.92 -14.64
CA ALA A 60 16.98 -11.20 -14.90
C ALA A 60 16.56 -12.28 -13.88
N GLN A 61 17.11 -13.50 -13.99
CA GLN A 61 16.83 -14.56 -13.02
C GLN A 61 17.27 -14.15 -11.60
N GLY A 62 16.31 -13.79 -10.74
CA GLY A 62 16.55 -13.42 -9.35
C GLY A 62 16.81 -11.93 -9.11
N TYR A 63 17.00 -11.14 -10.16
CA TYR A 63 17.28 -9.71 -10.05
C TYR A 63 16.00 -8.88 -10.14
N TYR A 64 15.78 -8.08 -9.11
CA TYR A 64 14.59 -7.27 -8.96
C TYR A 64 14.94 -5.82 -8.63
N TRP A 65 14.08 -4.91 -9.07
CA TRP A 65 14.11 -3.50 -8.67
C TRP A 65 12.69 -3.00 -8.39
N LEU A 66 12.58 -2.00 -7.51
CA LEU A 66 11.33 -1.36 -7.13
C LEU A 66 11.07 -0.17 -8.05
N ASP A 67 10.00 -0.23 -8.83
CA ASP A 67 9.54 0.90 -9.64
C ASP A 67 8.80 1.89 -8.74
N ARG A 68 9.50 2.97 -8.37
CA ARG A 68 8.96 4.03 -7.51
C ARG A 68 7.73 4.70 -8.13
N ARG A 69 7.71 4.92 -9.46
CA ARG A 69 6.57 5.53 -10.14
C ARG A 69 5.35 4.60 -10.12
N ALA A 70 5.56 3.31 -10.36
CA ALA A 70 4.49 2.33 -10.26
C ALA A 70 3.98 2.18 -8.81
N TYR A 71 4.87 2.22 -7.82
CA TYR A 71 4.49 2.18 -6.41
C TYR A 71 3.58 3.35 -6.03
N ASP A 72 3.96 4.57 -6.40
CA ASP A 72 3.17 5.77 -6.14
C ASP A 72 1.83 5.75 -6.90
N ALA A 73 1.82 5.26 -8.14
CA ALA A 73 0.61 5.10 -8.94
C ALA A 73 -0.40 4.15 -8.29
N VAL A 74 0.05 3.03 -7.72
CA VAL A 74 -0.83 2.09 -7.01
C VAL A 74 -1.45 2.73 -5.77
N ILE A 75 -0.66 3.49 -5.00
CA ILE A 75 -1.16 4.22 -3.82
C ILE A 75 -2.16 5.29 -4.24
N ALA A 76 -1.85 6.07 -5.28
CA ALA A 76 -2.73 7.10 -5.81
C ALA A 76 -4.04 6.50 -6.34
N HIS A 77 -3.99 5.35 -7.02
CA HIS A 77 -5.18 4.68 -7.53
C HIS A 77 -6.07 4.14 -6.42
N GLN A 78 -5.50 3.57 -5.35
CA GLN A 78 -6.26 3.17 -4.16
C GLN A 78 -6.93 4.37 -3.50
N ARG A 79 -6.20 5.48 -3.31
CA ARG A 79 -6.76 6.71 -2.75
C ARG A 79 -7.90 7.25 -3.60
N ARG A 80 -7.75 7.31 -4.93
CA ARG A 80 -8.80 7.77 -5.84
C ARG A 80 -10.09 6.94 -5.77
N LYS A 81 -10.00 5.65 -5.43
CA LYS A 81 -11.17 4.79 -5.22
C LYS A 81 -11.76 4.92 -3.82
N MET A 82 -10.92 4.98 -2.79
CA MET A 82 -11.39 4.96 -1.40
C MET A 82 -11.89 6.32 -0.90
N VAL A 83 -11.32 7.43 -1.35
CA VAL A 83 -11.74 8.78 -0.97
C VAL A 83 -13.21 9.05 -1.27
N PRO A 84 -13.73 8.85 -2.50
CA PRO A 84 -15.14 9.11 -2.77
C PRO A 84 -16.07 8.16 -1.99
N VAL A 85 -15.66 6.91 -1.77
CA VAL A 85 -16.43 5.96 -0.94
C VAL A 85 -16.52 6.43 0.50
N ALA A 86 -15.41 6.89 1.10
CA ALA A 86 -15.41 7.42 2.45
C ALA A 86 -16.31 8.65 2.60
N ILE A 87 -16.30 9.54 1.60
CA ILE A 87 -17.19 10.71 1.55
C ILE A 87 -18.66 10.24 1.50
N ALA A 88 -19.00 9.33 0.59
CA ALA A 88 -20.36 8.81 0.46
C ALA A 88 -20.85 8.17 1.76
N VAL A 89 -20.03 7.34 2.41
CA VAL A 89 -20.35 6.72 3.70
C VAL A 89 -20.58 7.78 4.78
N SER A 90 -19.74 8.82 4.82
CA SER A 90 -19.87 9.91 5.80
C SER A 90 -21.18 10.69 5.61
N VAL A 91 -21.56 10.98 4.35
CA VAL A 91 -22.81 11.66 4.02
C VAL A 91 -24.02 10.81 4.37
N VAL A 92 -24.01 9.52 4.03
CA VAL A 92 -25.09 8.58 4.38
C VAL A 92 -25.24 8.48 5.90
N LEU A 93 -24.13 8.35 6.64
CA LEU A 93 -24.18 8.28 8.09
C LEU A 93 -24.74 9.57 8.71
N ALA A 94 -24.34 10.74 8.20
CA ALA A 94 -24.88 12.02 8.65
C ALA A 94 -26.39 12.14 8.38
N LEU A 95 -26.86 11.70 7.21
CA LEU A 95 -28.29 11.67 6.87
C LEU A 95 -29.08 10.72 7.76
N VAL A 96 -28.55 9.52 8.04
CA VAL A 96 -29.18 8.56 8.95
C VAL A 96 -29.29 9.15 10.35
N LEU A 97 -28.20 9.73 10.87
CA LEU A 97 -28.21 10.40 12.18
C LEU A 97 -29.23 11.54 12.22
N MET A 98 -29.27 12.39 11.19
CA MET A 98 -30.23 13.49 11.10
C MET A 98 -31.67 12.97 11.07
N LEU A 99 -31.97 11.93 10.28
CA LEU A 99 -33.33 11.37 10.19
C LEU A 99 -33.79 10.70 11.47
N PHE A 100 -32.89 10.05 12.21
CA PHE A 100 -33.24 9.37 13.46
C PHE A 100 -33.25 10.31 14.68
N PHE A 101 -32.32 11.26 14.77
CA PHE A 101 -32.25 12.20 15.90
C PHE A 101 -33.16 13.42 15.76
N TYR A 102 -33.50 13.85 14.54
CA TYR A 102 -34.37 15.02 14.34
C TYR A 102 -35.87 14.66 14.36
N ARG A 103 -36.19 13.37 14.43
CA ARG A 103 -37.58 12.85 14.42
C ARG A 103 -38.00 12.24 15.77
N GLY A 104 -37.16 12.39 16.81
CA GLY A 104 -37.41 11.98 18.19
C GLY A 104 -37.52 13.17 19.13
#